data_AF-A0A8W8MMY1-F1
#
_entry.id   AF-A0A8W8MMY1-F1
#
_cell.length_a   1.000
_cell.length_b   1.000
_cell.length_c   1.000
_cell.angle_alpha   90.00
_cell.angle_beta   90.00
_cell.angle_gamma   90.00
#
_symmetry.space_group_name_H-M   'P 1'
#
loop_
_entity.id
_entity.type
_entity.pdbx_description
1 polymer ?
#
loop_
_entity_poly.entity_id
_entity_poly.type
_entity_poly.pdbx_seq_one_letter_code
_entity_poly.pdbx_strand_id
1 'polypeptide(L)'
;LKNVASCPATAEEWKKQAKIWNCKSIITTVNITLKYHCLINHWRNETLEFCGEEKPIIGHYCPEFNQRGNRIQESWKNKCIDSKPSCPFKFISSDVFNYPDCLKLQVMIDNNDVNMDSGDIYRNLKIAVPFIVFLVILIICALVCFCYKQKGNNNEESRSTTEVENSLL
;
A
#
# COMPACT_ATOMS: atom_id res chain seq x y z
N LEU A 1 -2.30 26.25 -16.03
CA LEU A 1 -2.43 25.13 -15.09
C LEU A 1 -3.76 24.45 -15.34
N LYS A 2 -3.79 23.12 -15.39
CA LYS A 2 -5.00 22.32 -15.60
C LYS A 2 -4.94 21.08 -14.72
N ASN A 3 -6.01 20.78 -14.01
CA ASN A 3 -6.15 19.51 -13.29
C ASN A 3 -6.48 18.39 -14.30
N VAL A 4 -5.82 17.25 -14.17
CA VAL A 4 -6.02 16.07 -15.02
C VAL A 4 -6.12 14.81 -14.15
N ALA A 5 -6.84 13.82 -14.66
CA ALA A 5 -7.02 12.54 -13.96
C ALA A 5 -5.69 11.79 -13.76
N SER A 6 -4.77 11.89 -14.72
CA SER A 6 -3.43 11.30 -14.65
C SER A 6 -2.46 12.01 -15.60
N CYS A 7 -1.17 11.85 -15.34
CA CYS A 7 -0.12 12.29 -16.25
C CYS A 7 0.10 11.28 -17.40
N PRO A 8 0.69 11.73 -18.53
CA PRO A 8 1.13 10.83 -19.59
C PRO A 8 2.02 9.71 -19.03
N ALA A 9 1.72 8.46 -19.39
CA ALA A 9 2.36 7.27 -18.83
C ALA A 9 3.61 6.84 -19.60
N THR A 10 3.80 7.37 -20.82
CA THR A 10 4.94 7.02 -21.69
C THR A 10 5.65 8.26 -22.23
N ALA A 11 6.90 8.08 -22.67
CA ALA A 11 7.68 9.15 -23.30
C ALA A 11 7.02 9.69 -24.60
N GLU A 12 6.30 8.85 -25.34
CA GLU A 12 5.57 9.29 -26.54
C GLU A 12 4.36 10.16 -26.18
N GLU A 13 3.54 9.73 -25.22
CA GLU A 13 2.41 10.51 -24.74
C GLU A 13 2.88 11.84 -24.15
N TRP A 14 3.97 11.82 -23.37
CA TRP A 14 4.58 13.03 -22.81
C TRP A 14 5.01 14.00 -23.91
N LYS A 15 5.72 13.52 -24.94
CA LYS A 15 6.11 14.35 -26.10
C LYS A 15 4.91 14.89 -26.86
N LYS A 16 3.87 14.08 -27.06
CA LYS A 16 2.63 14.50 -27.72
C LYS A 16 1.95 15.62 -26.93
N GLN A 17 1.82 15.44 -25.62
CA GLN A 17 1.16 16.40 -24.74
C GLN A 17 1.98 17.69 -24.59
N ALA A 18 3.30 17.58 -24.54
CA ALA A 18 4.20 18.73 -24.55
C ALA A 18 4.07 19.59 -25.82
N LYS A 19 3.83 18.96 -26.99
CA LYS A 19 3.54 19.68 -28.24
C LYS A 19 2.20 20.41 -28.19
N ILE A 20 1.17 19.79 -27.61
CA ILE A 20 -0.17 20.38 -27.46
C ILE A 20 -0.11 21.62 -26.54
N TRP A 21 0.59 21.52 -25.41
CA TRP A 21 0.76 22.63 -24.48
C TRP A 21 1.63 23.76 -25.06
N ASN A 22 2.50 23.46 -26.03
CA ASN A 22 3.35 24.40 -26.75
C ASN A 22 4.03 25.45 -25.85
N CYS A 23 4.58 25.04 -24.71
CA CYS A 23 5.09 25.96 -23.69
C CYS A 23 6.17 26.94 -24.20
N LYS A 24 6.86 26.59 -25.30
CA LYS A 24 7.85 27.44 -25.96
C LYS A 24 7.26 28.71 -26.58
N SER A 25 5.96 28.74 -26.89
CA SER A 25 5.31 29.93 -27.45
C SER A 25 4.92 30.96 -26.39
N ILE A 26 5.04 30.62 -25.10
CA ILE A 26 4.74 31.54 -24.01
C ILE A 26 5.91 32.50 -23.85
N ILE A 27 5.68 33.77 -24.15
CA ILE A 27 6.67 34.83 -23.98
C ILE A 27 6.73 35.19 -22.49
N THR A 28 7.91 35.08 -21.90
CA THR A 28 8.18 35.52 -20.52
C THR A 28 8.94 36.84 -20.56
N THR A 29 8.74 37.69 -19.56
CA THR A 29 9.44 38.99 -19.45
C THR A 29 10.94 38.86 -19.19
N VAL A 30 11.40 37.66 -18.83
CA VAL A 30 12.76 37.36 -18.34
C VAL A 30 13.51 36.35 -19.22
N ASN A 31 13.07 36.13 -20.47
CA ASN A 31 13.69 35.17 -21.42
C ASN A 31 13.88 33.75 -20.85
N ILE A 32 12.95 33.33 -19.99
CA ILE A 32 12.94 31.98 -19.42
C ILE A 32 12.18 31.05 -20.37
N THR A 33 12.80 29.90 -20.67
CA THR A 33 12.17 28.84 -21.48
C THR A 33 11.28 27.98 -20.60
N LEU A 34 9.97 27.99 -20.87
CA LEU A 34 9.02 27.12 -20.19
C LEU A 34 8.94 25.76 -20.88
N LYS A 35 8.73 24.72 -20.08
CA LYS A 35 8.53 23.34 -20.51
C LYS A 35 7.23 22.80 -19.99
N TYR A 36 6.74 21.78 -20.69
CA TYR A 36 5.59 21.03 -20.23
C TYR A 36 5.96 20.21 -19.00
N HIS A 37 5.11 20.29 -17.99
CA HIS A 37 5.13 19.45 -16.81
C HIS A 37 3.74 18.86 -16.60
N CYS A 38 3.72 17.61 -16.15
CA CYS A 38 2.61 17.04 -15.43
C CYS A 38 3.14 16.47 -14.13
N LEU A 39 2.65 16.98 -12.99
CA LEU A 39 3.13 16.61 -11.67
C LEU A 39 1.97 16.43 -10.71
N ILE A 40 2.20 15.59 -9.70
CA ILE A 40 1.31 15.49 -8.55
C ILE A 40 1.44 16.76 -7.70
N ASN A 41 0.36 17.22 -7.09
CA ASN A 41 0.39 18.35 -6.17
C ASN A 41 1.04 18.00 -4.81
N HIS A 42 1.34 19.02 -4.00
CA HIS A 42 1.91 18.86 -2.66
C HIS A 42 1.09 17.94 -1.72
N TRP A 43 -0.23 17.91 -1.90
CA TRP A 43 -1.15 17.08 -1.10
C TRP A 43 -1.24 15.63 -1.58
N ARG A 44 -0.62 15.30 -2.72
CA ARG A 44 -0.62 13.99 -3.37
C ARG A 44 -1.98 13.43 -3.77
N ASN A 45 -2.97 14.30 -3.97
CA ASN A 45 -4.33 13.91 -4.31
C ASN A 45 -4.78 14.40 -5.70
N GLU A 46 -4.01 15.25 -6.37
CA GLU A 46 -4.32 15.75 -7.70
C GLU A 46 -3.10 15.71 -8.62
N THR A 47 -3.34 15.51 -9.90
CA THR A 47 -2.35 15.66 -10.98
C THR A 47 -2.61 16.93 -11.77
N LEU A 48 -1.55 17.66 -12.07
CA LEU A 48 -1.58 19.00 -12.62
C LEU A 48 -0.69 19.09 -13.85
N GLU A 49 -1.28 19.46 -14.99
CA GLU A 49 -0.55 19.84 -16.19
C GLU A 49 -0.34 21.35 -16.25
N PHE A 50 0.87 21.77 -16.61
CA PHE A 50 1.20 23.18 -16.76
C PHE A 50 2.48 23.40 -17.57
N CYS A 51 2.67 24.64 -18.01
CA CYS A 51 3.97 25.14 -18.46
C CYS A 51 4.71 25.74 -17.27
N GLY A 52 5.94 25.30 -17.04
CA GLY A 52 6.76 25.75 -15.92
C GLY A 52 8.24 25.73 -16.25
N GLU A 53 9.03 26.31 -15.35
CA GLU A 53 10.49 26.22 -15.43
C GLU A 53 10.96 24.81 -15.05
N GLU A 54 11.97 24.34 -15.76
CA GLU A 54 12.73 23.17 -15.32
C GLU A 54 13.42 23.46 -13.98
N LYS A 55 13.29 22.52 -13.04
CA LYS A 55 14.00 22.57 -11.77
C LYS A 55 14.85 21.31 -11.61
N PRO A 56 16.10 21.43 -11.13
CA PRO A 56 16.86 20.26 -10.69
C PRO A 56 16.20 19.70 -9.42
N ILE A 57 15.91 18.40 -9.44
CA ILE A 57 15.36 17.64 -8.32
C ILE A 57 16.50 16.85 -7.72
N ILE A 58 16.76 17.01 -6.42
CA ILE A 58 17.96 16.47 -5.77
C ILE A 58 17.58 15.57 -4.58
N GLY A 59 18.26 14.45 -4.41
CA GLY A 59 18.15 13.57 -3.23
C GLY A 59 17.27 12.34 -3.42
N HIS A 60 17.13 11.83 -4.65
CA HIS A 60 16.26 10.70 -4.99
C HIS A 60 14.78 10.92 -4.64
N TYR A 61 14.31 12.16 -4.75
CA TYR A 61 12.91 12.52 -4.55
C TYR A 61 12.18 12.64 -5.88
N CYS A 62 10.88 12.37 -5.85
CA CYS A 62 9.99 12.73 -6.94
C CYS A 62 9.71 14.25 -6.92
N PRO A 63 9.60 14.92 -8.06
CA PRO A 63 9.09 16.29 -8.12
C PRO A 63 7.58 16.33 -7.79
N GLU A 64 7.18 17.38 -7.10
CA GLU A 64 5.78 17.76 -6.93
C GLU A 64 5.58 19.23 -7.30
N PHE A 65 4.34 19.59 -7.62
CA PHE A 65 3.96 20.99 -7.77
C PHE A 65 3.33 21.50 -6.47
N ASN A 66 4.02 22.42 -5.81
CA ASN A 66 3.50 23.12 -4.64
C ASN A 66 2.61 24.27 -5.11
N GLN A 67 1.30 24.04 -5.16
CA GLN A 67 0.31 25.04 -5.59
C GLN A 67 0.37 26.31 -4.73
N ARG A 68 0.59 26.18 -3.41
CA ARG A 68 0.67 27.34 -2.50
C ARG A 68 1.93 28.17 -2.75
N GLY A 69 3.05 27.51 -3.02
CA GLY A 69 4.33 28.16 -3.34
C GLY A 69 4.51 28.48 -4.82
N ASN A 70 3.54 28.12 -5.67
CA ASN A 70 3.58 28.20 -7.13
C ASN A 70 4.93 27.74 -7.72
N ARG A 71 5.44 26.60 -7.25
CA ARG A 71 6.77 26.11 -7.62
C ARG A 71 6.85 24.59 -7.71
N ILE A 72 7.75 24.12 -8.55
CA ILE A 72 8.21 22.73 -8.54
C ILE A 72 9.23 22.58 -7.41
N GLN A 73 9.11 21.51 -6.61
CA GLN A 73 10.01 21.18 -5.51
C GLN A 73 10.14 19.67 -5.34
N GLU A 74 11.09 19.22 -4.55
CA GLU A 74 11.19 17.84 -4.09
C GLU A 74 10.01 17.47 -3.18
N SER A 75 9.39 16.32 -3.45
CA SER A 75 8.43 15.71 -2.55
C SER A 75 9.16 14.89 -1.49
N TRP A 76 9.46 15.48 -0.33
CA TRP A 76 10.24 14.81 0.72
C TRP A 76 9.61 13.52 1.27
N LYS A 77 8.29 13.35 1.05
CA LYS A 77 7.54 12.14 1.44
C LYS A 77 7.45 11.10 0.32
N ASN A 78 7.92 11.40 -0.88
CA ASN A 78 7.87 10.52 -2.04
C ASN A 78 9.26 10.35 -2.65
N LYS A 79 9.97 9.30 -2.22
CA LYS A 79 11.29 8.94 -2.73
C LYS A 79 11.16 7.97 -3.91
N CYS A 80 12.05 8.11 -4.88
CA CYS A 80 12.16 7.24 -6.05
C CYS A 80 13.46 6.43 -6.06
N ILE A 81 14.12 6.28 -4.91
CA ILE A 81 15.31 5.42 -4.83
C ILE A 81 14.93 3.94 -5.00
N ASP A 82 13.78 3.53 -4.46
CA ASP A 82 13.28 2.15 -4.50
C ASP A 82 12.31 1.90 -5.67
N SER A 83 12.08 2.89 -6.54
CA SER A 83 11.20 2.76 -7.71
C SER A 83 11.85 1.94 -8.83
N LYS A 84 11.05 1.51 -9.81
CA LYS A 84 11.54 0.80 -11.00
C LYS A 84 11.13 1.57 -12.28
N PRO A 85 12.06 2.26 -12.96
CA PRO A 85 13.48 2.43 -12.63
C PRO A 85 13.71 3.34 -11.42
N SER A 86 14.85 3.16 -10.75
CA SER A 86 15.30 4.04 -9.67
C SER A 86 15.73 5.38 -10.26
N CYS A 87 15.35 6.48 -9.61
CA CYS A 87 15.78 7.80 -10.03
C CYS A 87 17.21 8.11 -9.55
N PRO A 88 18.00 8.85 -10.34
CA PRO A 88 19.34 9.26 -9.95
C PRO A 88 19.27 10.27 -8.80
N PHE A 89 20.42 10.52 -8.15
CA PHE A 89 20.50 11.53 -7.09
C PHE A 89 20.05 12.91 -7.55
N LYS A 90 20.28 13.26 -8.83
CA LYS A 90 19.85 14.52 -9.43
C LYS A 90 19.30 14.30 -10.84
N PHE A 91 18.15 14.87 -11.16
CA PHE A 91 17.58 14.93 -12.51
C PHE A 91 16.75 16.21 -12.72
N ILE A 92 16.34 16.49 -13.94
CA ILE A 92 15.53 17.67 -14.27
C ILE A 92 14.04 17.33 -14.17
N SER A 93 13.22 18.22 -13.59
CA SER A 93 11.80 17.97 -13.35
C SER A 93 10.96 17.65 -14.59
N SER A 94 11.39 18.02 -15.79
CA SER A 94 10.73 17.70 -17.06
C SER A 94 11.00 16.26 -17.52
N ASP A 95 12.00 15.59 -16.94
CA ASP A 95 12.39 14.21 -17.22
C ASP A 95 11.69 13.20 -16.28
N VAL A 96 10.75 13.66 -15.45
CA VAL A 96 10.00 12.82 -14.49
C VAL A 96 9.28 11.65 -15.15
N PHE A 97 8.91 11.75 -16.43
CA PHE A 97 8.28 10.65 -17.17
C PHE A 97 9.17 9.40 -17.28
N ASN A 98 10.48 9.52 -17.08
CA ASN A 98 11.39 8.38 -16.99
C ASN A 98 11.20 7.58 -15.68
N TYR A 99 10.50 8.15 -14.70
CA TYR A 99 10.23 7.60 -13.37
C TYR A 99 8.72 7.57 -13.12
N PRO A 100 7.97 6.69 -13.80
CA PRO A 100 6.50 6.69 -13.78
C PRO A 100 5.91 6.49 -12.37
N ASP A 101 6.64 5.85 -11.45
CA ASP A 101 6.22 5.74 -10.05
C ASP A 101 6.04 7.10 -9.36
N CYS A 102 6.78 8.14 -9.80
CA CYS A 102 6.62 9.51 -9.32
C CYS A 102 5.32 10.17 -9.77
N LEU A 103 4.66 9.65 -10.81
CA LEU A 103 3.45 10.21 -11.41
C LEU A 103 2.16 9.51 -10.95
N LYS A 104 2.29 8.43 -10.15
CA LYS A 104 1.15 7.71 -9.58
C LYS A 104 0.62 8.47 -8.37
N LEU A 105 -0.66 8.85 -8.42
CA LEU A 105 -1.37 9.32 -7.23
C LEU A 105 -1.26 8.23 -6.16
N GLN A 106 -0.77 8.62 -4.98
CA GLN A 106 -0.97 7.80 -3.80
C GLN A 106 -2.45 7.92 -3.48
N VAL A 107 -3.23 6.92 -3.89
CA VAL A 107 -4.58 6.77 -3.37
C VAL A 107 -4.42 6.78 -1.86
N MET A 108 -4.94 7.82 -1.19
CA MET A 108 -5.25 7.70 0.22
C MET A 108 -6.32 6.62 0.24
N ILE A 109 -5.88 5.38 0.40
CA ILE A 109 -6.78 4.31 0.80
C ILE A 109 -7.16 4.74 2.23
N ASP A 110 -8.23 5.53 2.35
CA ASP A 110 -9.12 5.33 3.49
C ASP A 110 -9.42 3.84 3.47
N ASN A 111 -9.12 3.12 4.56
CA ASN A 111 -8.90 1.66 4.63
C ASN A 111 -10.08 0.80 4.15
N ASN A 112 -10.42 0.91 2.88
CA ASN A 112 -11.39 0.16 2.11
C ASN A 112 -10.77 0.04 0.71
N ASP A 113 -10.21 -1.14 0.48
CA ASP A 113 -9.84 -1.72 -0.81
C ASP A 113 -8.37 -1.62 -1.29
N VAL A 114 -7.63 -2.63 -0.82
CA VAL A 114 -6.66 -3.48 -1.55
C VAL A 114 -5.35 -2.83 -2.04
N ASN A 115 -4.36 -2.83 -1.14
CA ASN A 115 -3.07 -3.45 -1.43
C ASN A 115 -2.75 -4.41 -0.28
N MET A 116 -3.10 -5.67 -0.49
CA MET A 116 -2.79 -6.76 0.41
C MET A 116 -1.28 -7.02 0.34
N ASP A 117 -0.52 -6.37 1.23
CA ASP A 117 0.88 -6.70 1.44
C ASP A 117 0.97 -8.17 1.89
N SER A 118 1.45 -9.03 0.99
CA SER A 118 1.63 -10.47 1.28
C SER A 118 2.59 -10.71 2.45
N GLY A 119 3.39 -9.72 2.84
CA GLY A 119 4.27 -9.78 4.00
C GLY A 119 3.54 -9.85 5.34
N ASP A 120 2.50 -9.04 5.52
CA ASP A 120 1.83 -8.90 6.82
C ASP A 120 0.85 -10.05 7.10
N ILE A 121 0.15 -10.56 6.08
CA ILE A 121 -0.73 -11.73 6.23
C ILE A 121 0.09 -12.97 6.59
N TYR A 122 1.23 -13.19 5.92
CA TYR A 122 2.09 -14.34 6.21
C TYR A 122 2.69 -14.27 7.61
N ARG A 123 3.03 -13.06 8.10
CA ARG A 123 3.54 -12.85 9.45
C ARG A 123 2.48 -13.13 10.52
N ASN A 124 1.24 -12.68 10.32
CA ASN A 124 0.14 -12.94 11.25
C ASN A 124 -0.31 -14.41 11.23
N LEU A 125 -0.33 -15.06 10.05
CA LEU A 125 -0.65 -16.49 9.93
C LEU A 125 0.35 -17.37 10.68
N LYS A 126 1.65 -17.02 10.63
CA LYS A 126 2.70 -17.73 11.40
C LYS A 126 2.48 -17.71 12.90
N ILE A 127 1.91 -16.63 13.43
CA ILE A 127 1.66 -16.49 14.87
C ILE A 127 0.31 -17.15 15.23
N ALA A 128 -0.73 -16.98 14.42
CA ALA A 128 -2.06 -17.49 14.73
C ALA A 128 -2.19 -19.02 14.67
N VAL A 129 -1.54 -19.66 13.70
CA VAL A 129 -1.61 -21.13 13.51
C VAL A 129 -1.21 -21.94 14.75
N PRO A 130 -0.08 -21.68 15.44
CA PRO A 130 0.28 -22.46 16.62
C PRO A 130 -0.72 -22.27 17.78
N PHE A 131 -1.30 -21.08 17.96
CA PHE A 131 -2.32 -20.86 18.99
C PHE A 131 -3.60 -21.64 18.72
N ILE A 132 -4.05 -21.68 17.47
CA ILE A 132 -5.26 -22.43 17.09
C ILE A 132 -5.04 -23.93 17.31
N VAL A 133 -3.89 -24.47 16.90
CA VAL A 133 -3.54 -25.89 17.12
C VAL A 133 -3.53 -26.22 18.61
N PHE A 134 -2.96 -25.35 19.45
CA PHE A 134 -2.93 -25.55 20.90
C PHE A 134 -4.34 -25.58 21.51
N LEU A 135 -5.24 -24.68 21.11
CA LEU A 135 -6.62 -24.67 21.61
C LEU A 135 -7.41 -25.92 21.22
N VAL A 136 -7.23 -26.42 20.00
CA VAL A 136 -7.87 -27.67 19.55
C VAL A 136 -7.40 -28.86 20.38
N ILE A 137 -6.10 -28.94 20.70
CA ILE A 137 -5.57 -30.00 21.56
C ILE A 137 -6.20 -29.94 22.96
N LEU A 138 -6.32 -28.75 23.56
CA LEU A 138 -6.95 -28.60 24.87
C LEU A 138 -8.43 -29.04 24.88
N ILE A 139 -9.17 -28.74 23.82
CA ILE A 139 -10.58 -29.17 23.69
C ILE A 139 -10.66 -30.70 23.59
N ILE A 140 -9.80 -31.32 22.78
CA ILE A 140 -9.76 -32.79 22.66
C ILE A 140 -9.41 -33.42 24.00
N CYS A 141 -8.42 -32.90 24.73
CA CYS A 141 -8.07 -33.39 26.07
C CYS A 141 -9.24 -33.24 27.03
N ALA A 142 -9.97 -32.12 27.01
CA ALA A 142 -11.13 -31.90 27.87
C ALA A 142 -12.27 -32.90 27.55
N LEU A 143 -12.57 -33.13 26.27
CA LEU A 143 -13.58 -34.10 25.84
C LEU A 143 -13.19 -35.52 26.25
N VAL A 144 -11.93 -35.91 26.06
CA VAL A 144 -11.42 -37.21 26.48
C VAL A 144 -11.53 -37.37 28.00
N CYS A 145 -11.11 -36.37 28.78
CA CYS A 145 -11.28 -36.36 30.23
C CYS A 145 -12.74 -36.45 30.66
N PHE A 146 -13.65 -35.75 29.97
CA PHE A 146 -15.08 -35.80 30.23
C PHE A 146 -15.67 -37.18 29.93
N CYS A 147 -15.29 -37.80 28.81
CA CYS A 147 -15.67 -39.17 28.47
C CYS A 147 -15.12 -40.20 29.47
N TYR A 148 -13.88 -40.05 29.94
CA TYR A 148 -13.31 -40.91 30.98
C TYR A 148 -14.06 -40.77 32.31
N LYS A 149 -14.43 -39.55 32.70
CA LYS A 149 -15.25 -39.30 33.90
C LYS A 149 -16.64 -39.91 33.77
N GLN A 150 -17.31 -39.74 32.63
CA GLN A 150 -18.62 -40.36 32.40
C GLN A 150 -18.55 -41.89 32.47
N LYS A 151 -17.52 -42.51 31.89
CA LYS A 151 -17.34 -43.97 31.95
C LYS A 151 -17.06 -44.48 33.36
N GLY A 152 -16.35 -43.71 34.18
CA GLY A 152 -16.15 -44.01 35.61
C GLY A 152 -17.46 -44.05 36.39
N ASN A 153 -18.29 -43.01 36.23
CA ASN A 153 -19.59 -42.92 36.90
C ASN A 153 -20.55 -44.05 36.49
N ASN A 154 -20.60 -44.40 35.20
CA ASN A 154 -21.45 -45.50 34.71
C ASN A 154 -21.00 -46.87 35.23
N ASN A 155 -19.69 -47.05 35.47
CA ASN A 155 -19.16 -48.28 36.05
C ASN A 155 -19.46 -48.41 37.55
N GLU A 156 -19.52 -47.28 38.29
CA GLU A 156 -19.94 -47.26 39.69
C GLU A 156 -21.44 -47.53 39.84
N GLU A 157 -22.27 -46.96 38.97
CA GLU A 157 -23.73 -47.18 38.97
C GLU A 157 -24.10 -48.63 38.61
N SER A 158 -23.40 -49.22 37.62
CA SER A 158 -23.58 -50.64 37.27
C SER A 158 -23.10 -51.59 38.37
N ARG A 159 -22.04 -51.24 39.12
CA ARG A 159 -21.55 -52.07 40.24
C ARG A 159 -22.52 -52.06 41.43
N SER A 160 -23.13 -50.92 41.71
CA SER A 160 -24.15 -50.80 42.77
C SER A 160 -25.42 -51.57 42.46
N THR A 161 -25.82 -51.70 41.18
CA THR A 161 -27.02 -52.47 40.80
C THR A 161 -26.78 -53.98 40.86
N THR A 162 -25.60 -54.46 40.47
CA THR A 162 -25.24 -55.89 40.57
C THR A 162 -25.06 -56.36 42.02
N GLU A 163 -24.60 -55.49 42.94
CA GLU A 163 -24.49 -55.82 44.37
C GLU A 163 -25.87 -55.97 45.05
N VAL A 164 -26.84 -55.14 44.67
CA VAL A 164 -28.22 -55.24 45.18
C VAL A 164 -28.92 -56.49 44.66
N GLU A 165 -28.75 -56.82 43.38
CA GLU A 165 -29.37 -58.01 42.77
C GLU A 165 -28.81 -59.33 43.34
N ASN A 166 -27.50 -59.40 43.61
CA ASN A 166 -26.87 -60.57 44.25
C ASN A 166 -27.19 -60.73 45.76
N SER A 167 -27.85 -59.75 46.38
CA SER A 167 -28.30 -59.84 47.79
C SER A 167 -29.75 -60.31 47.96
N LEU A 168 -30.46 -60.53 46.84
CA LEU A 168 -31.87 -60.91 46.78
C LEU A 168 -32.11 -62.36 46.28
N LEU A 169 -31.05 -63.14 46.07
CA LEU A 169 -31.07 -64.58 45.79
C LEU A 169 -30.49 -65.36 46.98
#